data_AF-A0A7C3BNZ1-F1
#
_entry.id   AF-A0A7C3BNZ1-F1
#
_cell.length_a   1.000
_cell.length_b   1.000
_cell.length_c   1.000
_cell.angle_alpha   90.00
_cell.angle_beta   90.00
_cell.angle_gamma   90.00
#
_symmetry.space_group_name_H-M   'P 1'
#
loop_
_entity.id
_entity.type
_entity.pdbx_description
1 polymer ?
#
loop_
_entity_poly.entity_id
_entity_poly.type
_entity_poly.pdbx_seq_one_letter_code
_entity_poly.pdbx_strand_id
1 'polypeptide(L)' 'LAQQRERFEGELYPALAGYNGGPGNAARWWEAAGEDRDLFVELIGFQETRTYVERITEHYEKYVRVWTSERESE' A
#
# COMPACT_ATOMS: atom_id res chain seq x y z
N LEU A 1 8.34 8.89 -2.83
CA LEU A 1 6.95 8.48 -3.14
C LEU A 1 6.58 8.60 -4.61
N ALA A 2 6.71 9.77 -5.27
CA ALA A 2 6.33 9.95 -6.68
C ALA A 2 6.96 8.92 -7.65
N GLN A 3 8.29 8.71 -7.58
CA GLN A 3 8.99 7.69 -8.39
C GLN A 3 8.51 6.25 -8.15
N GLN A 4 8.03 5.93 -6.94
CA GLN A 4 7.54 4.58 -6.64
C GLN A 4 6.12 4.39 -7.17
N ARG A 5 5.29 5.44 -7.19
CA ARG A 5 3.95 5.39 -7.80
C ARG A 5 4.02 5.15 -9.31
N GLU A 6 4.96 5.79 -10.01
CA GLU A 6 5.18 5.50 -11.44
C GLU A 6 5.64 4.07 -11.69
N ARG A 7 6.42 3.50 -10.77
CA ARG A 7 6.95 2.14 -10.87
C ARG A 7 5.91 1.05 -10.63
N PHE A 8 4.87 1.34 -9.86
CA PHE A 8 3.78 0.41 -9.54
C PHE A 8 2.44 0.86 -10.12
N GLU A 9 2.46 1.58 -11.25
CA GLU A 9 1.25 1.96 -12.01
C GLU A 9 0.19 2.72 -11.20
N GLY A 10 0.60 3.41 -10.12
CA GLY A 10 -0.29 4.14 -9.23
C GLY A 10 -0.78 3.34 -8.02
N GLU A 11 -0.46 2.04 -7.90
CA GLU A 11 -0.84 1.21 -6.76
C GLU A 11 -0.12 1.66 -5.47
N LEU A 12 -0.93 2.01 -4.47
CA LEU A 12 -0.46 2.64 -3.23
C LEU A 12 0.38 1.69 -2.36
N TYR A 13 -0.05 0.44 -2.23
CA TYR A 13 0.55 -0.57 -1.34
C TYR A 13 2.00 -0.89 -1.72
N PRO A 14 2.30 -1.34 -2.95
CA PRO A 14 3.68 -1.62 -3.36
C PRO A 14 4.54 -0.34 -3.42
N ALA A 15 3.96 0.83 -3.69
CA ALA A 15 4.71 2.09 -3.64
C ALA A 15 5.17 2.45 -2.21
N LEU A 16 4.33 2.23 -1.20
CA LEU A 16 4.67 2.42 0.21
C LEU A 16 5.73 1.40 0.67
N ALA A 17 5.53 0.13 0.33
CA ALA A 17 6.51 -0.92 0.63
C ALA A 17 7.87 -0.64 -0.05
N GLY A 18 7.87 -0.16 -1.29
CA GLY A 18 9.08 0.18 -2.03
C GLY A 18 9.84 1.36 -1.43
N TYR A 19 9.13 2.29 -0.80
CA TYR A 19 9.73 3.42 -0.09
C TYR A 19 10.45 3.00 1.20
N ASN A 20 9.86 2.10 1.99
CA ASN A 20 10.44 1.66 3.27
C ASN A 20 11.35 0.41 3.15
N GLY A 21 10.88 -0.64 2.45
CA GLY A 21 11.57 -1.92 2.30
C GLY A 21 12.38 -2.06 1.00
N GLY A 22 12.41 -1.03 0.16
CA GLY A 22 13.13 -1.00 -1.11
C GLY A 22 12.32 -1.56 -2.29
N PRO A 23 12.49 -1.00 -3.49
CA PRO A 23 11.60 -1.27 -4.62
C PRO A 23 11.73 -2.69 -5.20
N GLY A 24 12.89 -3.32 -5.09
CA GLY A 24 13.09 -4.70 -5.55
C GLY A 24 12.33 -5.72 -4.69
N ASN A 25 12.29 -5.50 -3.37
CA ASN A 25 11.52 -6.35 -2.46
C ASN A 25 10.02 -6.15 -2.67
N ALA A 26 9.58 -4.90 -2.76
CA ALA A 26 8.19 -4.56 -3.02
C ALA A 26 7.66 -5.19 -4.32
N ALA A 27 8.44 -5.14 -5.41
CA ALA A 27 8.07 -5.79 -6.66
C ALA A 27 7.92 -7.32 -6.51
N ARG A 28 8.85 -7.98 -5.81
CA ARG A 28 8.77 -9.44 -5.58
C ARG A 28 7.55 -9.83 -4.75
N TRP A 29 7.23 -9.08 -3.70
CA TRP A 29 6.05 -9.37 -2.88
C TRP A 29 4.75 -9.10 -3.66
N TRP A 30 4.71 -8.03 -4.45
CA TRP A 30 3.54 -7.66 -5.26
C TRP A 30 3.25 -8.69 -6.35
N GLU A 31 4.28 -9.13 -7.06
CA GLU A 31 4.18 -10.19 -8.06
C GLU A 31 3.72 -11.51 -7.43
N ALA A 32 4.28 -11.89 -6.29
CA ALA A 32 3.90 -13.10 -5.57
C ALA A 32 2.46 -13.06 -5.02
N ALA A 33 1.95 -11.87 -4.71
CA ALA A 33 0.58 -11.68 -4.24
C ALA A 33 -0.46 -11.72 -5.38
N GLY A 34 -0.04 -11.59 -6.64
CA GLY A 34 -0.98 -11.54 -7.76
C GLY A 34 -1.96 -10.37 -7.68
N GLU A 35 -1.46 -9.20 -7.26
CA GLU A 35 -2.25 -7.96 -7.04
C GLU A 35 -3.28 -8.00 -5.89
N ASP A 36 -3.33 -9.09 -5.12
CA ASP A 36 -4.11 -9.16 -3.89
C ASP A 36 -3.42 -8.35 -2.78
N ARG A 37 -4.08 -7.31 -2.28
CA ARG A 37 -3.53 -6.39 -1.28
C ARG A 37 -3.38 -7.03 0.10
N ASP A 38 -4.30 -7.91 0.48
CA ASP A 38 -4.29 -8.57 1.79
C ASP A 38 -3.16 -9.59 1.81
N LEU A 39 -3.08 -10.41 0.76
CA LEU A 39 -1.97 -11.34 0.59
C LEU A 39 -0.62 -10.61 0.46
N PHE A 40 -0.58 -9.47 -0.23
CA PHE A 40 0.63 -8.66 -0.35
C PHE A 40 1.19 -8.25 1.00
N VAL A 41 0.35 -7.72 1.90
CA VAL A 41 0.78 -7.31 3.25
C VAL A 41 1.36 -8.50 4.01
N GLU A 42 0.74 -9.67 3.89
CA GLU A 42 1.22 -10.91 4.52
C GLU A 42 2.54 -11.45 3.93
N LEU A 43 2.82 -11.16 2.67
CA LEU A 43 4.07 -11.55 2.02
C LEU A 43 5.24 -10.60 2.31
N ILE A 44 5.01 -9.41 2.87
CA ILE A 44 6.07 -8.49 3.29
C ILE A 44 6.87 -9.16 4.42
N GLY A 45 8.09 -9.60 4.09
CA GLY A 45 8.97 -10.30 5.03
C GLY A 45 9.66 -9.39 6.06
N PHE A 46 9.68 -8.09 5.83
CA PHE A 46 10.26 -7.12 6.76
C PHE A 46 9.18 -6.57 7.69
N GLN A 47 9.29 -6.90 8.99
CA GLN A 47 8.32 -6.48 10.00
C GLN A 47 8.10 -4.96 10.03
N GLU A 48 9.18 -4.18 9.92
CA GLU A 48 9.11 -2.72 9.87
C GLU A 48 8.33 -2.23 8.65
N THR A 49 8.60 -2.80 7.47
CA THR A 49 7.90 -2.44 6.22
C THR A 49 6.44 -2.82 6.27
N ARG A 50 6.10 -3.99 6.82
CA ARG A 50 4.70 -4.41 6.99
C ARG A 50 3.96 -3.43 7.88
N THR A 51 4.52 -3.16 9.06
CA THR A 51 3.95 -2.21 10.04
C THR A 51 3.78 -0.81 9.43
N TYR A 52 4.76 -0.37 8.63
CA TYR A 52 4.69 0.92 7.93
C TYR A 52 3.54 0.97 6.92
N VAL A 53 3.40 -0.05 6.08
CA VAL A 53 2.32 -0.14 5.09
C VAL A 53 0.96 -0.15 5.78
N GLU A 54 0.75 -1.06 6.75
CA GLU A 54 -0.50 -1.21 7.50
C GLU A 54 -0.94 0.11 8.14
N ARG A 55 -0.02 0.80 8.83
CA ARG A 55 -0.34 2.07 9.49
C ARG A 55 -0.78 3.13 8.49
N ILE A 56 -0.08 3.28 7.36
CA ILE A 56 -0.42 4.33 6.39
C ILE A 56 -1.74 4.01 5.70
N THR A 57 -1.99 2.74 5.35
CA THR A 57 -3.23 2.34 4.67
C THR A 57 -4.43 2.41 5.60
N GLU A 58 -4.31 2.07 6.89
CA GLU A 58 -5.38 2.22 7.88
C GLU A 58 -5.84 3.68 8.00
N HIS A 59 -4.88 4.62 8.09
CA HIS A 59 -5.20 6.05 8.14
C HIS A 59 -5.85 6.52 6.82
N TYR A 60 -5.38 6.02 5.68
CA TYR A 60 -5.92 6.39 4.37
C TYR A 60 -7.36 5.88 4.17
N GLU A 61 -7.64 4.63 4.51
CA GLU A 61 -8.99 4.05 4.43
C GLU A 61 -9.98 4.78 5.33
N LYS A 62 -9.55 5.15 6.54
CA LYS A 62 -10.36 5.97 7.44
C LYS A 62 -10.69 7.33 6.84
N TYR A 63 -9.72 7.98 6.20
CA TYR A 63 -9.92 9.25 5.50
C TYR A 63 -10.91 9.10 4.35
N VAL A 64 -10.73 8.10 3.49
CA VAL A 64 -11.63 7.82 2.34
C VAL A 64 -13.05 7.53 2.81
N ARG A 65 -13.23 6.76 3.90
CA ARG A 65 -14.57 6.44 4.43
C ARG A 65 -15.31 7.69 4.91
N VAL A 66 -14.64 8.56 5.68
CA VAL A 66 -15.24 9.81 6.16
C VAL A 66 -15.61 10.70 4.98
N TRP A 67 -14.69 10.89 4.04
CA TRP A 67 -14.90 11.77 2.88
C TRP A 67 -15.99 11.26 1.93
N THR A 68 -16.09 9.95 1.74
CA THR A 68 -17.17 9.35 0.93
C THR A 68 -18.53 9.50 1.63
N SER A 69 -18.58 9.39 2.97
CA SER A 69 -19.82 9.56 3.73
C SER A 69 -20.36 11.00 3.71
N GLU A 70 -19.49 12.00 3.61
CA GLU A 70 -19.88 13.41 3.49
C GLU A 70 -20.48 13.73 2.12
N ARG A 71 -20.07 13.01 1.06
CA ARG A 71 -20.58 13.22 -0.32
C ARG A 71 -21.92 12.56 -0.63
N GLU A 72 -22.30 11.54 0.13
CA GLU A 72 -23.58 10.84 0.00
C GLU A 72 -24.69 11.52 0.83
N SER A 73 -24.34 12.58 1.58
CA SER A 73 -25.24 13.32 2.46
C SER A 73 -25.75 14.65 1.86
N GLU A 74 -25.42 14.93 0.59
CA GLU A 74 -25.88 16.10 -0.19
C GLU A 74 -26.99 15.77 -1.20
#